data_AF-A0A1H9SZD9-F1
#
_entry.id   AF-A0A1H9SZD9-F1
#
_cell.length_a   1.000
_cell.length_b   1.000
_cell.length_c   1.000
_cell.angle_alpha   90.00
_cell.angle_beta   90.00
_cell.angle_gamma   90.00
#
_symmetry.space_group_name_H-M   'P 1'
#
loop_
_entity.id
_entity.type
_entity.pdbx_description
1 polymer ?
#
loop_
_entity_poly.entity_id
_entity_poly.type
_entity_poly.pdbx_seq_one_letter_code
_entity_poly.pdbx_strand_id
1 'polypeptide(L)'
;MDDFIEAIPHLIKEAGWLGPVLFILVHLIRPLLFLPVIVICILGGYLFGFVYGTLYSVAGLSLMSLVFYKLVDIFPSFRARILKLKKKVFKDRNLTIGQVMILRMMPFIHFHLLSLYLMEMTSTFKEYMRYSVIGVILPSMLYTAFGQAITEMPWYLSVIFFSILAGVFSYLGKRGTAVYKWNRFFSHKAVERG
;
A
#
# COMPACT_ATOMS: atom_id res chain seq x y z
N MET A 1 11.34 -0.71 -20.01
CA MET A 1 10.78 -0.42 -18.67
C MET A 1 11.82 -0.74 -17.61
N ASP A 2 12.59 -1.81 -17.81
CA ASP A 2 13.70 -2.23 -16.93
C ASP A 2 14.79 -1.16 -16.78
N ASP A 3 15.20 -0.50 -17.88
CA ASP A 3 16.22 0.58 -17.84
C ASP A 3 15.85 1.73 -16.89
N PHE A 4 14.56 2.06 -16.78
CA PHE A 4 14.10 3.17 -15.94
C PHE A 4 14.09 2.79 -14.46
N ILE A 5 13.74 1.53 -14.15
CA ILE A 5 13.77 1.00 -12.78
C ILE A 5 15.20 0.89 -12.27
N GLU A 6 16.16 0.57 -13.15
CA GLU A 6 17.59 0.57 -12.82
C GLU A 6 18.18 1.98 -12.72
N ALA A 7 17.68 2.94 -13.50
CA ALA A 7 18.14 4.32 -13.47
C ALA A 7 17.77 5.06 -12.17
N ILE A 8 16.59 4.80 -11.58
CA ILE A 8 16.15 5.46 -10.33
C ILE A 8 17.19 5.31 -9.19
N PRO A 9 17.63 4.09 -8.83
CA PRO A 9 18.68 3.87 -7.83
C PRO A 9 19.96 4.65 -8.12
N HIS A 10 20.41 4.68 -9.38
CA HIS A 10 21.64 5.36 -9.77
C HIS A 10 21.53 6.88 -9.58
N LEU A 11 20.45 7.47 -10.09
CA LEU A 11 20.17 8.91 -9.96
C LEU A 11 20.07 9.35 -8.50
N ILE A 12 19.43 8.52 -7.66
CA ILE A 12 19.29 8.82 -6.23
C ILE A 12 20.64 8.72 -5.50
N LYS A 13 21.48 7.74 -5.84
CA LYS A 13 22.82 7.60 -5.25
C LYS A 13 23.76 8.74 -5.65
N GLU A 14 23.76 9.12 -6.92
CA GLU A 14 24.59 10.23 -7.42
C GLU A 14 24.17 11.60 -6.88
N ALA A 15 22.88 11.77 -6.56
CA ALA A 15 22.38 13.01 -5.98
C ALA A 15 22.88 13.30 -4.55
N GLY A 16 23.53 12.34 -3.89
CA GLY A 16 24.12 12.50 -2.56
C GLY A 16 23.10 13.03 -1.54
N TRP A 17 23.33 14.24 -1.03
CA TRP A 17 22.47 14.90 -0.04
C TRP A 17 21.03 15.17 -0.53
N LEU A 18 20.81 15.27 -1.84
CA LEU A 18 19.47 15.44 -2.44
C LEU A 18 18.71 14.12 -2.65
N GLY A 19 19.37 12.98 -2.44
CA GLY A 19 18.77 11.65 -2.63
C GLY A 19 17.40 11.47 -1.94
N PRO A 20 17.24 11.83 -0.65
CA PRO A 20 15.95 11.72 0.04
C PRO A 20 14.83 12.54 -0.61
N VAL A 21 15.13 13.76 -1.09
CA VAL A 21 14.15 14.63 -1.73
C VAL A 21 13.71 14.03 -3.06
N LEU A 22 14.65 13.56 -3.88
CA LEU A 22 14.35 12.88 -5.13
C LEU A 22 13.50 11.62 -4.89
N PHE A 23 13.82 10.83 -3.87
CA PHE A 23 13.03 9.65 -3.52
C PHE A 23 11.58 9.97 -3.12
N ILE A 24 11.36 11.08 -2.41
CA ILE A 24 10.01 11.58 -2.09
C ILE A 24 9.28 12.05 -3.37
N LEU A 25 9.99 12.66 -4.32
CA LEU A 25 9.41 13.05 -5.61
C LEU A 25 9.04 11.83 -6.46
N VAL A 26 9.86 10.76 -6.45
CA VAL A 26 9.52 9.50 -7.13
C VAL A 26 8.21 8.92 -6.57
N HIS A 27 7.96 9.03 -5.26
CA HIS A 27 6.68 8.64 -4.66
C HIS A 27 5.47 9.41 -5.19
N LEU A 28 5.66 10.66 -5.62
CA LEU A 28 4.62 11.50 -6.23
C LEU A 28 4.40 11.17 -7.70
N ILE A 29 5.48 10.91 -8.44
CA ILE A 29 5.45 10.69 -9.89
C ILE A 29 5.04 9.24 -10.23
N ARG A 30 5.19 8.29 -9.30
CA ARG A 30 4.85 6.87 -9.49
C ARG A 30 3.51 6.59 -10.19
N PRO A 31 2.39 7.32 -9.95
CA PRO A 31 1.11 6.98 -10.58
C PRO A 31 1.11 7.30 -12.08
N LEU A 32 1.91 8.30 -12.50
CA LEU A 32 2.12 8.64 -13.91
C LEU A 32 2.95 7.57 -14.62
N LEU A 33 3.81 6.88 -13.87
CA LEU A 33 4.70 5.83 -14.34
C LEU A 33 4.12 4.42 -14.15
N PHE A 34 2.89 4.31 -13.64
CA PHE A 34 2.23 3.04 -13.29
C PHE A 34 3.06 2.13 -12.37
N LEU A 35 3.90 2.73 -11.51
CA LEU A 35 4.77 1.99 -10.61
C LEU A 35 4.01 1.59 -9.33
N PRO A 36 4.00 0.29 -8.97
CA PRO A 36 3.42 -0.16 -7.72
C PRO A 36 4.13 0.44 -6.50
N VAL A 37 3.35 0.74 -5.46
CA VAL A 37 3.87 1.29 -4.19
C VAL A 37 4.98 0.42 -3.60
N ILE A 38 4.78 -0.91 -3.64
CA ILE A 38 5.70 -1.88 -3.08
C ILE A 38 7.11 -1.76 -3.67
N VAL A 39 7.24 -1.51 -4.97
CA VAL A 39 8.54 -1.39 -5.65
C VAL A 39 9.32 -0.22 -5.07
N ILE A 40 8.68 0.94 -4.95
CA ILE A 40 9.35 2.15 -4.45
C ILE A 40 9.70 2.02 -2.96
N CYS A 41 8.85 1.39 -2.14
CA CYS A 41 9.18 1.18 -0.72
C CYS A 41 10.34 0.20 -0.55
N ILE A 42 10.41 -0.88 -1.33
CA ILE A 42 11.55 -1.82 -1.32
C ILE A 42 12.84 -1.07 -1.72
N LEU A 43 12.77 -0.25 -2.78
CA LEU A 43 13.90 0.60 -3.19
C LEU A 43 14.34 1.56 -2.07
N GLY A 44 13.41 2.11 -1.29
CA GLY A 44 13.74 2.94 -0.13
C GLY A 44 14.56 2.19 0.92
N GLY A 45 14.19 0.95 1.22
CA GLY A 45 14.95 0.07 2.11
C GLY A 45 16.32 -0.29 1.55
N TYR A 46 16.39 -0.58 0.26
CA TYR A 46 17.63 -0.88 -0.47
C TYR A 46 18.61 0.30 -0.48
N LEU A 47 18.11 1.53 -0.65
CA LEU A 47 18.95 2.73 -0.79
C LEU A 47 19.33 3.38 0.53
N PHE A 48 18.40 3.46 1.48
CA PHE A 48 18.55 4.25 2.71
C PHE A 48 18.49 3.40 4.00
N GLY A 49 18.29 2.09 3.88
CA GLY A 49 18.00 1.21 5.00
C GLY A 49 16.57 1.35 5.53
N PHE A 50 16.24 0.57 6.53
CA PHE A 50 14.90 0.44 7.12
C PHE A 50 14.43 1.73 7.76
N VAL A 51 15.26 2.35 8.61
CA VAL A 51 14.85 3.53 9.40
C VAL A 51 14.59 4.73 8.48
N TYR A 52 15.60 5.14 7.71
CA TYR A 52 15.47 6.29 6.81
C TYR A 52 14.58 5.99 5.60
N GLY A 53 14.65 4.77 5.05
CA GLY A 53 13.75 4.33 3.99
C GLY A 53 12.29 4.35 4.40
N THR A 54 11.97 3.92 5.64
CA THR A 54 10.61 4.04 6.20
C THR A 54 10.22 5.51 6.31
N LEU A 55 11.07 6.35 6.90
CA LEU A 55 10.77 7.76 7.12
C LEU A 55 10.47 8.48 5.79
N TYR A 56 11.32 8.29 4.78
CA TYR A 56 11.13 8.91 3.47
C TYR A 56 9.94 8.32 2.70
N SER A 57 9.67 7.02 2.84
CA SER A 57 8.49 6.39 2.22
C SER A 57 7.19 6.90 2.84
N VAL A 58 7.14 7.03 4.17
CA VAL A 58 6.00 7.62 4.88
C VAL A 58 5.80 9.07 4.45
N ALA A 59 6.87 9.86 4.36
CA ALA A 59 6.80 11.24 3.88
C ALA A 59 6.25 11.34 2.45
N GLY A 60 6.79 10.55 1.52
CA GLY A 60 6.34 10.51 0.11
C GLY A 60 4.89 10.05 -0.04
N LEU A 61 4.49 9.00 0.68
CA LEU A 61 3.12 8.50 0.67
C LEU A 61 2.11 9.48 1.29
N SER A 62 2.52 10.18 2.34
CA SER A 62 1.70 11.21 2.99
C SER A 62 1.51 12.41 2.06
N LEU A 63 2.60 12.84 1.40
CA LEU A 63 2.55 13.91 0.42
C LEU A 63 1.68 13.54 -0.79
N MET A 64 1.80 12.30 -1.28
CA MET A 64 0.92 11.79 -2.34
C MET A 64 -0.56 11.78 -1.91
N SER A 65 -0.84 11.42 -0.65
CA SER A 65 -2.21 11.46 -0.09
C SER A 65 -2.75 12.89 -0.04
N LEU A 66 -1.92 13.85 0.36
CA LEU A 66 -2.28 15.27 0.36
C LEU A 66 -2.60 15.77 -1.06
N VAL A 67 -1.71 15.53 -2.01
CA VAL A 67 -1.90 15.91 -3.42
C VAL A 67 -3.18 15.28 -3.96
N PHE A 68 -3.38 14.00 -3.67
CA PHE A 68 -4.57 13.28 -4.10
C PHE A 68 -5.86 13.88 -3.53
N TYR A 69 -5.90 14.20 -2.23
CA TYR A 69 -7.06 14.86 -1.62
C TYR A 69 -7.36 16.19 -2.30
N LYS A 70 -6.34 17.02 -2.53
CA LYS A 70 -6.50 18.32 -3.21
C LYS A 70 -7.02 18.16 -4.64
N LEU A 71 -6.53 17.18 -5.38
CA LEU A 71 -7.05 16.88 -6.72
C LEU A 71 -8.52 16.49 -6.68
N VAL A 72 -8.94 15.65 -5.74
CA VAL A 72 -10.36 15.25 -5.61
C VAL A 72 -11.26 16.41 -5.20
N ASP A 73 -10.76 17.30 -4.34
CA ASP A 73 -11.50 18.48 -3.86
C ASP A 73 -11.72 19.53 -4.97
N ILE A 74 -10.73 19.72 -5.86
CA ILE A 74 -10.82 20.66 -6.99
C ILE A 74 -11.82 20.17 -8.06
N PHE A 75 -11.97 18.87 -8.25
CA PHE A 75 -12.83 18.28 -9.29
C PHE A 75 -14.09 17.62 -8.71
N PRO A 76 -15.18 18.37 -8.44
CA PRO A 76 -16.41 17.83 -7.82
C PRO A 76 -17.11 16.77 -8.69
N SER A 77 -16.94 16.81 -10.01
CA SER A 77 -17.41 15.78 -10.95
C SER A 77 -16.71 14.43 -10.72
N PHE A 78 -15.45 14.45 -10.29
CA PHE A 78 -14.69 13.26 -9.92
C PHE A 78 -15.32 12.63 -8.68
N ARG A 79 -15.58 13.42 -7.62
CA ARG A 79 -16.22 12.96 -6.38
C ARG A 79 -17.54 12.21 -6.63
N ALA A 80 -18.39 12.71 -7.52
CA ALA A 80 -19.64 12.02 -7.89
C ALA A 80 -19.41 10.68 -8.60
N ARG A 81 -18.36 10.60 -9.44
CA ARG A 81 -17.97 9.36 -10.14
C ARG A 81 -17.39 8.32 -9.18
N ILE A 82 -16.67 8.76 -8.15
CA ILE A 82 -16.12 7.92 -7.08
C ILE A 82 -17.24 7.25 -6.27
N LEU A 83 -18.27 8.01 -5.89
CA LEU A 83 -19.46 7.48 -5.19
C LEU A 83 -20.15 6.37 -6.00
N LYS A 84 -20.24 6.55 -7.34
CA LYS A 84 -20.76 5.49 -8.24
C LYS A 84 -19.85 4.27 -8.29
N LEU A 85 -18.52 4.47 -8.29
CA LEU A 85 -17.54 3.38 -8.30
C LEU A 85 -17.60 2.55 -7.01
N LYS A 86 -17.73 3.19 -5.84
CA LYS A 86 -17.94 2.51 -4.54
C LYS A 86 -19.14 1.56 -4.61
N LYS A 87 -20.29 2.05 -5.07
CA LYS A 87 -21.52 1.25 -5.16
C LYS A 87 -21.33 0.00 -6.03
N LYS A 88 -20.50 0.10 -7.08
CA LYS A 88 -20.21 -1.00 -8.00
C LYS A 88 -19.18 -2.00 -7.45
N VAL A 89 -18.12 -1.53 -6.80
CA VAL A 89 -17.00 -2.36 -6.30
C VAL A 89 -17.31 -3.00 -4.95
N PHE A 90 -17.93 -2.25 -4.02
CA PHE A 90 -18.09 -2.66 -2.63
C PHE A 90 -19.49 -3.13 -2.26
N LYS A 91 -20.50 -3.03 -3.16
CA LYS A 91 -21.88 -3.57 -2.98
C LYS A 91 -22.38 -3.53 -1.51
N ASP A 92 -22.40 -2.34 -0.91
CA ASP A 92 -22.85 -2.07 0.47
C ASP A 92 -22.05 -2.72 1.63
N ARG A 93 -20.86 -3.30 1.36
CA ARG A 93 -19.94 -3.70 2.43
C ARG A 93 -19.22 -2.48 3.01
N ASN A 94 -19.53 -2.18 4.26
CA ASN A 94 -18.82 -1.17 5.04
C ASN A 94 -17.53 -1.77 5.61
N LEU A 95 -16.38 -1.34 5.08
CA LEU A 95 -15.08 -1.60 5.68
C LEU A 95 -14.81 -0.62 6.82
N THR A 96 -14.15 -1.10 7.87
CA THR A 96 -13.66 -0.25 8.96
C THR A 96 -12.35 0.45 8.56
N ILE A 97 -11.98 1.54 9.26
CA ILE A 97 -10.72 2.26 9.02
C ILE A 97 -9.53 1.30 9.15
N GLY A 98 -9.54 0.42 10.17
CA GLY A 98 -8.49 -0.59 10.37
C GLY A 98 -8.38 -1.58 9.20
N GLN A 99 -9.51 -2.05 8.66
CA GLN A 99 -9.51 -2.91 7.48
C GLN A 99 -8.90 -2.20 6.27
N VAL A 100 -9.23 -0.93 6.05
CA VAL A 100 -8.65 -0.13 4.96
C VAL A 100 -7.13 0.00 5.14
N MET A 101 -6.65 0.20 6.36
CA MET A 101 -5.22 0.27 6.65
C MET A 101 -4.50 -1.07 6.38
N ILE A 102 -5.11 -2.19 6.76
CA ILE A 102 -4.58 -3.53 6.44
C ILE A 102 -4.56 -3.75 4.92
N LEU A 103 -5.62 -3.36 4.21
CA LEU A 103 -5.70 -3.46 2.76
C LEU A 103 -4.62 -2.63 2.04
N ARG A 104 -4.11 -1.55 2.66
CA ARG A 104 -2.96 -0.78 2.12
C ARG A 104 -1.65 -1.58 2.10
N MET A 105 -1.57 -2.68 2.86
CA MET A 105 -0.45 -3.62 2.81
C MET A 105 -0.58 -4.66 1.70
N MET A 106 -1.72 -4.71 1.00
CA MET A 106 -1.88 -5.63 -0.13
C MET A 106 -1.37 -4.97 -1.41
N PRO A 107 -0.38 -5.56 -2.10
CA PRO A 107 0.24 -4.93 -3.27
C PRO A 107 -0.71 -4.82 -4.48
N PHE A 108 -1.77 -5.64 -4.51
CA PHE A 108 -2.74 -5.71 -5.61
C PHE A 108 -3.78 -4.60 -5.57
N ILE A 109 -3.87 -3.87 -4.45
CA ILE A 109 -4.89 -2.86 -4.23
C ILE A 109 -4.29 -1.47 -4.48
N HIS A 110 -4.91 -0.73 -5.37
CA HIS A 110 -4.43 0.60 -5.75
C HIS A 110 -4.52 1.58 -4.59
N PHE A 111 -3.41 2.25 -4.29
CA PHE A 111 -3.31 3.24 -3.21
C PHE A 111 -4.39 4.33 -3.29
N HIS A 112 -4.66 4.84 -4.50
CA HIS A 112 -5.66 5.88 -4.72
C HIS A 112 -7.08 5.43 -4.36
N LEU A 113 -7.43 4.16 -4.58
CA LEU A 113 -8.74 3.63 -4.21
C LEU A 113 -8.95 3.67 -2.69
N LEU A 114 -7.93 3.28 -1.93
CA LEU A 114 -7.98 3.25 -0.47
C LEU A 114 -7.88 4.65 0.15
N SER A 115 -7.21 5.55 -0.55
CA SER A 115 -7.23 6.97 -0.23
C SER A 115 -8.62 7.59 -0.39
N LEU A 116 -9.33 7.29 -1.48
CA LEU A 116 -10.71 7.76 -1.70
C LEU A 116 -11.67 7.22 -0.66
N TYR A 117 -11.58 5.92 -0.39
CA TYR A 117 -12.43 5.28 0.59
C TYR A 117 -12.23 5.91 1.98
N LEU A 118 -10.97 6.14 2.36
CA LEU A 118 -10.65 6.81 3.62
C LEU A 118 -11.16 8.26 3.66
N MET A 119 -11.06 9.01 2.56
CA MET A 119 -11.60 10.38 2.45
C MET A 119 -13.11 10.43 2.68
N GLU A 120 -13.86 9.42 2.25
CA GLU A 120 -15.31 9.31 2.49
C GLU A 120 -15.63 8.95 3.96
N MET A 121 -14.79 8.14 4.60
CA MET A 121 -14.98 7.76 6.01
C MET A 121 -14.68 8.88 7.01
N THR A 122 -13.95 9.91 6.58
CA THR A 122 -13.49 10.99 7.45
C THR A 122 -14.24 12.27 7.16
N SER A 123 -14.54 13.05 8.19
CA SER A 123 -15.33 14.29 8.04
C SER A 123 -14.47 15.50 7.72
N THR A 124 -13.17 15.46 8.04
CA THR A 124 -12.26 16.60 7.87
C THR A 124 -10.96 16.20 7.17
N PHE A 125 -10.33 17.15 6.47
CA PHE A 125 -9.00 16.96 5.87
C PHE A 125 -7.96 16.50 6.90
N LYS A 126 -7.99 17.06 8.11
CA LYS A 126 -7.05 16.71 9.18
C LYS A 126 -7.20 15.25 9.62
N GLU A 127 -8.44 14.78 9.74
CA GLU A 127 -8.76 13.40 10.09
C GLU A 127 -8.33 12.42 8.98
N TYR A 128 -8.68 12.73 7.72
CA TYR A 128 -8.21 12.00 6.54
C TYR A 128 -6.68 11.86 6.54
N MET A 129 -5.96 12.96 6.80
CA MET A 129 -4.51 12.95 6.77
C MET A 129 -3.93 12.14 7.91
N ARG A 130 -4.48 12.27 9.11
CA ARG A 130 -4.02 11.50 10.27
C ARG A 130 -4.15 9.99 10.02
N TYR A 131 -5.31 9.52 9.58
CA TYR A 131 -5.51 8.11 9.27
C TYR A 131 -4.71 7.65 8.05
N SER A 132 -4.51 8.51 7.05
CA SER A 132 -3.69 8.18 5.88
C SER A 132 -2.23 7.98 6.25
N VAL A 133 -1.66 8.89 7.05
CA VAL A 133 -0.27 8.80 7.55
C VAL A 133 -0.11 7.53 8.36
N ILE A 134 -0.97 7.28 9.35
CA ILE A 134 -0.88 6.08 10.18
C ILE A 134 -1.03 4.81 9.32
N GLY A 135 -1.95 4.84 8.34
CA GLY A 135 -2.23 3.72 7.44
C GLY A 135 -1.09 3.39 6.47
N VAL A 136 -0.12 4.28 6.28
CA VAL A 136 1.05 4.02 5.42
C VAL A 136 2.31 3.65 6.19
N ILE A 137 2.36 3.85 7.51
CA ILE A 137 3.51 3.48 8.33
C ILE A 137 3.78 1.99 8.24
N LEU A 138 2.76 1.17 8.53
CA LEU A 138 2.90 -0.28 8.56
C LEU A 138 3.38 -0.89 7.22
N PRO A 139 2.78 -0.57 6.05
CA PRO A 139 3.30 -1.07 4.78
C PRO A 139 4.69 -0.49 4.45
N SER A 140 4.98 0.76 4.81
CA SER A 140 6.32 1.34 4.57
C SER A 140 7.40 0.60 5.36
N MET A 141 7.14 0.33 6.65
CA MET A 141 8.05 -0.45 7.49
C MET A 141 8.26 -1.85 6.92
N LEU A 142 7.18 -2.55 6.58
CA LEU A 142 7.26 -3.91 6.06
C LEU A 142 8.13 -3.98 4.80
N TYR A 143 7.83 -3.16 3.80
CA TYR A 143 8.51 -3.24 2.50
C TYR A 143 9.93 -2.70 2.52
N THR A 144 10.21 -1.66 3.31
CA THR A 144 11.58 -1.15 3.47
C THR A 144 12.44 -2.13 4.28
N ALA A 145 11.88 -2.82 5.27
CA ALA A 145 12.57 -3.90 5.98
C ALA A 145 12.94 -5.04 5.02
N PHE A 146 12.01 -5.44 4.15
CA PHE A 146 12.32 -6.40 3.08
C PHE A 146 13.43 -5.89 2.16
N GLY A 147 13.38 -4.61 1.76
CA GLY A 147 14.42 -3.98 0.94
C GLY A 147 15.81 -4.07 1.58
N GLN A 148 15.93 -3.70 2.85
CA GLN A 148 17.21 -3.79 3.59
C GLN A 148 17.66 -5.25 3.76
N ALA A 149 16.74 -6.16 4.10
CA ALA A 149 17.07 -7.57 4.31
C ALA A 149 17.66 -8.23 3.06
N ILE A 150 17.16 -7.88 1.86
CA ILE A 150 17.69 -8.39 0.59
C ILE A 150 19.12 -7.92 0.33
N THR A 151 19.49 -6.71 0.76
CA THR A 151 20.85 -6.18 0.62
C THR A 151 21.85 -6.76 1.61
N GLU A 152 21.41 -7.00 2.85
CA GLU A 152 22.32 -7.41 3.93
C GLU A 152 22.47 -8.93 4.03
N MET A 153 21.50 -9.71 3.53
CA MET A 153 21.58 -11.17 3.57
C MET A 153 22.48 -11.71 2.46
N PRO A 154 23.51 -12.50 2.81
CA PRO A 154 24.20 -13.34 1.84
C PRO A 154 23.23 -14.27 1.12
N TRP A 155 23.51 -14.56 -0.16
CA TRP A 155 22.63 -15.34 -1.04
C TRP A 155 22.17 -16.68 -0.43
N TYR A 156 23.03 -17.36 0.35
CA TYR A 156 22.69 -18.62 0.99
C TYR A 156 21.66 -18.45 2.13
N LEU A 157 21.72 -17.37 2.91
CA LEU A 157 20.72 -17.07 3.94
C LEU A 157 19.36 -16.72 3.31
N SER A 158 19.36 -16.01 2.18
CA SER A 158 18.14 -15.73 1.44
C SER A 158 17.47 -17.02 0.94
N VAL A 159 18.25 -17.95 0.35
CA VAL A 159 17.74 -19.26 -0.10
C VAL A 159 17.15 -20.04 1.07
N ILE A 160 17.81 -20.07 2.22
CA ILE A 160 17.30 -20.76 3.43
C ILE A 160 16.00 -20.10 3.91
N PHE A 161 15.96 -18.77 4.01
CA PHE A 161 14.79 -18.02 4.46
C PHE A 161 13.56 -18.28 3.56
N PHE A 162 13.71 -18.18 2.23
CA PHE A 162 12.64 -18.46 1.29
C PHE A 162 12.23 -19.94 1.30
N SER A 163 13.17 -20.86 1.49
CA SER A 163 12.88 -22.29 1.63
C SER A 163 12.06 -22.58 2.89
N ILE A 164 12.40 -21.95 4.02
CA ILE A 164 11.62 -22.03 5.26
C ILE A 164 10.22 -21.46 5.05
N LEU A 165 10.11 -20.29 4.42
CA LEU A 165 8.83 -19.65 4.14
C LEU A 165 7.95 -20.53 3.24
N ALA A 166 8.53 -21.12 2.19
CA ALA A 166 7.83 -22.06 1.29
C ALA A 166 7.42 -23.34 2.02
N GLY A 167 8.25 -23.84 2.93
CA GLY A 167 7.95 -24.97 3.82
C GLY A 167 6.78 -24.67 4.75
N VAL A 168 6.80 -23.52 5.43
CA VAL A 168 5.72 -23.04 6.30
C VAL A 168 4.43 -22.85 5.48
N PHE A 169 4.51 -22.21 4.32
CA PHE A 169 3.37 -22.02 3.42
C PHE A 169 2.76 -23.37 3.01
N SER A 170 3.59 -24.32 2.59
CA SER A 170 3.16 -25.67 2.22
C SER A 170 2.56 -26.43 3.41
N TYR A 171 3.14 -26.28 4.59
CA TYR A 171 2.66 -26.92 5.82
C TYR A 171 1.32 -26.36 6.28
N LEU A 172 1.16 -25.03 6.26
CA LEU A 172 -0.11 -24.36 6.54
C LEU A 172 -1.16 -24.71 5.48
N GLY A 173 -0.77 -24.79 4.20
CA GLY A 173 -1.65 -25.22 3.11
C GLY A 173 -2.14 -26.66 3.25
N LYS A 174 -1.27 -27.58 3.73
CA LYS A 174 -1.64 -28.98 4.03
C LYS A 174 -2.56 -29.11 5.25
N ARG A 175 -2.46 -28.20 6.23
CA ARG A 175 -3.34 -28.17 7.42
C ARG A 175 -4.61 -27.34 7.23
N GLY A 176 -4.68 -26.55 6.17
CA GLY A 176 -5.80 -25.68 5.85
C GLY A 176 -6.96 -26.39 5.14
N THR A 177 -7.61 -27.38 5.77
CA THR A 177 -8.97 -27.81 5.37
C THR A 177 -10.05 -26.91 5.98
N ALA A 178 -9.80 -25.60 6.01
CA ALA A 178 -10.84 -24.61 6.22
C ALA A 178 -10.96 -23.77 4.96
N VAL A 179 -11.55 -24.37 3.92
CA VAL A 179 -12.29 -23.58 2.92
C VAL A 179 -13.35 -22.85 3.74
N TYR A 180 -13.04 -21.63 4.17
CA TYR A 180 -13.94 -20.82 4.97
C TYR A 180 -15.13 -20.51 4.05
N LYS A 181 -16.17 -21.36 4.12
CA LYS A 181 -17.39 -21.24 3.32
C LYS A 181 -17.99 -19.87 3.62
N TRP A 182 -17.81 -18.94 2.69
CA TRP A 182 -18.28 -17.56 2.74
C TRP A 182 -19.80 -17.46 3.01
N ASN A 183 -20.55 -18.53 2.76
CA ASN A 183 -21.99 -18.65 2.95
C ASN A 183 -22.46 -18.67 4.41
N ARG A 184 -21.58 -18.81 5.42
CA ARG A 184 -22.03 -18.80 6.83
C ARG A 184 -22.16 -17.39 7.44
N PHE A 185 -21.57 -16.37 6.81
CA PHE A 185 -21.63 -14.98 7.30
C PHE A 185 -22.82 -14.19 6.72
N PHE A 186 -23.38 -14.66 5.60
CA PHE A 186 -24.60 -14.10 5.00
C PHE A 186 -25.75 -15.10 5.13
N SER A 187 -26.22 -15.32 6.36
CA SER A 187 -27.56 -15.87 6.52
C SER A 187 -28.54 -14.82 6.02
N HIS A 188 -29.16 -15.08 4.86
CA HIS A 188 -30.37 -14.39 4.47
C HIS A 188 -31.38 -14.63 5.59
N LYS A 189 -31.57 -13.65 6.48
CA LYS A 189 -32.86 -13.54 7.17
C LYS A 189 -33.88 -13.23 6.07
N ALA A 190 -34.52 -14.29 5.60
CA ALA A 190 -35.78 -14.18 4.88
C ALA A 190 -36.70 -13.37 5.79
N VAL A 191 -37.05 -12.18 5.33
CA VAL A 191 -38.19 -11.44 5.86
C VAL A 191 -39.41 -12.22 5.40
N GLU A 192 -39.89 -13.13 6.25
CA GLU A 192 -41.24 -13.66 6.11
C GLU A 192 -42.21 -12.52 6.41
N ARG A 193 -42.82 -12.00 5.35
CA ARG A 193 -44.11 -11.30 5.41
C ARG A 193 -45.17 -12.35 5.08
N GLY A 194 -46.06 -12.60 6.04
CA GLY A 194 -47.21 -13.50 5.95
C GLY A 194 -47.87 -13.55 7.31
#